data_AF-D3B5H1-F1
#
_entry.id   AF-D3B5H1-F1
#
_cell.length_a   1.000
_cell.length_b   1.000
_cell.length_c   1.000
_cell.angle_alpha   90.00
_cell.angle_beta   90.00
_cell.angle_gamma   90.00
#
_symmetry.space_group_name_H-M   'P 1'
#
loop_
_entity.id
_entity.type
_entity.pdbx_description
1 polymer ?
#
loop_
_entity_poly.entity_id
_entity_poly.type
_entity_poly.pdbx_seq_one_letter_code
_entity_poly.pdbx_strand_id
1 'polypeptide(L)'
;MFSDIDRKKANKVRTITSILQKTPVDALRKCAVTEFGFVNNIQRSAVWPILIDVDKQDEKRYHRNMDREHRDIDQVAKDVDRSMWRFTRGKSKLRNTKREELTRIINAILASHPQLHYFQGYHEIGSILLLVTNEPTSFRLLERLSLNHISDCMKPSFAEVSKILNLLFPLLLLMDKDVYRFLIDSNVQPMFAISWIITWFSHNFEELEPTARLFDYFLSTHPLAPLYFSAVVDDLLKLPCAYDTVHNYFTNLPEELPLDHLIKQTQSLLVKIPPKKLQDEAKIQLDKDSPMTNYPFSWMTKGKSQLQKPTIFKLSFFLVFGTICILSLSVFIQLMKQSNSAIAYGDLTNYLKSINQPIFKHASSLYSGLRSLVKHYIGY
;
A
#
# COMPACT_ATOMS: atom_id res chain seq x y z
N MET A 1 -3.77 -25.02 32.17
CA MET A 1 -4.95 -24.16 31.89
C MET A 1 -4.50 -23.10 30.90
N PHE A 2 -5.12 -22.97 29.73
CA PHE A 2 -4.72 -21.96 28.74
C PHE A 2 -5.01 -20.55 29.28
N SER A 3 -4.08 -19.61 29.11
CA SER A 3 -4.30 -18.22 29.51
C SER A 3 -5.37 -17.57 28.61
N ASP A 4 -5.96 -16.44 29.06
CA ASP A 4 -6.88 -15.68 28.22
C ASP A 4 -6.19 -15.13 26.96
N ILE A 5 -4.89 -14.85 27.02
CA ILE A 5 -4.08 -14.46 25.85
C ILE A 5 -4.01 -15.63 24.86
N ASP A 6 -3.76 -16.85 25.33
CA ASP A 6 -3.71 -18.04 24.46
C ASP A 6 -5.05 -18.29 23.77
N ARG A 7 -6.17 -18.11 24.49
CA ARG A 7 -7.53 -18.20 23.93
C ARG A 7 -7.77 -17.15 22.84
N LYS A 8 -7.36 -15.89 23.08
CA LYS A 8 -7.47 -14.82 22.08
C LYS A 8 -6.62 -15.11 20.83
N LYS A 9 -5.36 -15.54 21.01
CA LYS A 9 -4.46 -15.95 19.92
C LYS A 9 -5.05 -17.11 19.11
N ALA A 10 -5.57 -18.14 19.77
CA ALA A 10 -6.22 -19.28 19.11
C ALA A 10 -7.46 -18.85 18.29
N ASN A 11 -8.29 -17.97 18.84
CA ASN A 11 -9.43 -17.42 18.10
C ASN A 11 -8.99 -16.60 16.88
N LYS A 12 -7.93 -15.78 17.04
CA LYS A 12 -7.36 -15.00 15.95
C LYS A 12 -6.83 -15.88 14.82
N VAL A 13 -6.15 -16.97 15.14
CA VAL A 13 -5.71 -17.98 14.16
C VAL A 13 -6.92 -18.58 13.41
N ARG A 14 -7.99 -18.97 14.11
CA ARG A 14 -9.21 -19.49 13.46
C ARG A 14 -9.83 -18.47 12.50
N THR A 15 -9.88 -17.20 12.89
CA THR A 15 -10.36 -16.11 12.03
C THR A 15 -9.49 -15.96 10.78
N ILE A 16 -8.16 -15.94 10.91
CA ILE A 16 -7.24 -15.85 9.77
C ILE A 16 -7.42 -17.03 8.83
N THR A 17 -7.50 -18.26 9.34
CA THR A 17 -7.72 -19.46 8.53
C THR A 17 -9.05 -19.38 7.76
N SER A 18 -10.13 -18.89 8.38
CA SER A 18 -11.41 -18.71 7.70
C SER A 18 -11.36 -17.63 6.61
N ILE A 19 -10.59 -16.55 6.83
CA ILE A 19 -10.33 -15.51 5.84
C ILE A 19 -9.54 -16.09 4.65
N LEU A 20 -8.49 -16.86 4.90
CA LEU A 20 -7.66 -17.48 3.86
C LEU A 20 -8.46 -18.37 2.92
N GLN A 21 -9.50 -19.07 3.41
CA GLN A 21 -10.40 -19.87 2.57
C GLN A 21 -11.21 -19.04 1.56
N LYS A 22 -11.46 -17.76 1.84
CA LYS A 22 -12.27 -16.86 1.02
C LYS A 22 -11.43 -15.84 0.23
N THR A 23 -10.12 -15.77 0.51
CA THR A 23 -9.13 -14.81 -0.02
C THR A 23 -9.52 -13.30 0.00
N PRO A 24 -10.20 -12.73 1.03
CA PRO A 24 -10.41 -11.29 1.09
C PRO A 24 -9.16 -10.59 1.63
N VAL A 25 -8.30 -10.11 0.72
CA VAL A 25 -7.05 -9.39 1.05
C VAL A 25 -7.31 -8.22 2.02
N ASP A 26 -8.40 -7.47 1.82
CA ASP A 26 -8.74 -6.33 2.69
C ASP A 26 -9.08 -6.77 4.14
N ALA A 27 -9.57 -8.00 4.35
CA ALA A 27 -9.78 -8.55 5.69
C ALA A 27 -8.46 -8.99 6.35
N LEU A 28 -7.51 -9.51 5.57
CA LEU A 28 -6.15 -9.80 6.05
C LEU A 28 -5.42 -8.51 6.46
N ARG A 29 -5.54 -7.44 5.67
CA ARG A 29 -5.00 -6.12 6.02
C ARG A 29 -5.56 -5.60 7.35
N LYS A 30 -6.87 -5.72 7.57
CA LYS A 30 -7.48 -5.38 8.88
C LYS A 30 -6.91 -6.23 10.01
N CYS A 31 -6.66 -7.52 9.76
CA CYS A 31 -6.09 -8.41 10.77
C CYS A 31 -4.68 -8.00 11.21
N ALA A 32 -3.86 -7.47 10.31
CA ALA A 32 -2.52 -6.97 10.61
C ALA A 32 -2.49 -5.77 11.57
N VAL A 33 -3.55 -4.95 11.57
CA VAL A 33 -3.65 -3.76 12.45
C VAL A 33 -4.08 -4.16 13.86
N THR A 34 -4.99 -5.13 13.99
CA THR A 34 -5.52 -5.55 15.30
C THR A 34 -4.50 -6.35 16.11
N GLU A 35 -4.78 -6.50 17.41
CA GLU A 35 -3.93 -7.21 18.39
C GLU A 35 -3.42 -8.56 17.86
N PHE A 36 -2.15 -8.86 18.17
CA PHE A 36 -1.39 -10.04 17.75
C PHE A 36 -1.06 -10.17 16.25
N GLY A 37 -1.57 -9.30 15.37
CA GLY A 37 -1.29 -9.37 13.93
C GLY A 37 -1.67 -10.74 13.34
N PHE A 38 -0.70 -11.44 12.75
CA PHE A 38 -0.89 -12.81 12.24
C PHE A 38 -0.50 -13.92 13.22
N VAL A 39 -0.16 -13.57 14.47
CA VAL A 39 0.04 -14.48 15.62
C VAL A 39 1.31 -15.34 15.58
N ASN A 40 1.65 -15.93 14.44
CA ASN A 40 2.83 -16.80 14.32
C ASN A 40 3.28 -16.99 12.86
N ASN A 41 4.47 -17.58 12.68
CA ASN A 41 5.10 -17.75 11.37
C ASN A 41 4.36 -18.70 10.43
N ILE A 42 3.54 -19.64 10.94
CA ILE A 42 2.71 -20.51 10.09
C ILE A 42 1.68 -19.67 9.35
N GLN A 43 0.99 -18.77 10.07
CA GLN A 43 0.02 -17.88 9.45
C GLN A 43 0.70 -16.83 8.57
N ARG A 44 1.83 -16.24 8.99
CA ARG A 44 2.59 -15.29 8.17
C ARG A 44 3.05 -15.88 6.85
N SER A 45 3.58 -17.11 6.87
CA SER A 45 3.99 -17.84 5.67
C SER A 45 2.85 -18.04 4.66
N ALA A 46 1.61 -18.18 5.14
CA ALA A 46 0.44 -18.27 4.28
C ALA A 46 -0.08 -16.89 3.82
N VAL A 47 -0.04 -15.89 4.71
CA VAL A 47 -0.68 -14.58 4.51
C VAL A 47 0.19 -13.60 3.74
N TRP A 48 1.48 -13.48 4.05
CA TRP A 48 2.36 -12.47 3.43
C TRP A 48 2.42 -12.58 1.90
N PRO A 49 2.52 -13.79 1.29
CA PRO A 49 2.49 -13.91 -0.17
C PRO A 49 1.19 -13.41 -0.81
N ILE A 50 0.06 -13.56 -0.11
CA ILE A 50 -1.25 -13.09 -0.57
C ILE A 50 -1.35 -11.57 -0.44
N LEU A 51 -0.82 -10.96 0.63
CA LEU A 51 -0.81 -9.51 0.79
C LEU A 51 -0.01 -8.79 -0.29
N ILE A 52 1.11 -9.41 -0.71
CA ILE A 52 2.08 -8.85 -1.65
C ILE A 52 1.83 -9.33 -3.09
N ASP A 53 0.84 -10.21 -3.30
CA ASP A 53 0.38 -10.72 -4.60
C ASP A 53 1.52 -11.34 -5.43
N VAL A 54 2.21 -12.33 -4.85
CA VAL A 54 3.35 -13.03 -5.49
C VAL A 54 2.98 -14.46 -5.93
N ASP A 55 3.36 -14.81 -7.16
CA ASP A 55 3.02 -16.08 -7.82
C ASP A 55 4.22 -17.03 -7.86
N LYS A 56 4.00 -18.34 -8.01
CA LYS A 56 5.05 -19.36 -8.12
C LYS A 56 5.88 -19.26 -9.41
N GLN A 57 5.40 -18.57 -10.45
CA GLN A 57 6.14 -18.40 -11.71
C GLN A 57 7.51 -17.71 -11.53
N ASP A 58 7.64 -16.93 -10.47
CA ASP A 58 8.87 -16.22 -10.11
C ASP A 58 10.03 -17.17 -9.74
N GLU A 59 9.75 -18.44 -9.39
CA GLU A 59 10.78 -19.46 -9.10
C GLU A 59 11.70 -19.74 -10.30
N LYS A 60 11.19 -19.66 -11.54
CA LYS A 60 12.04 -19.84 -12.74
C LYS A 60 13.06 -18.72 -12.90
N ARG A 61 12.74 -17.50 -12.44
CA ARG A 61 13.68 -16.38 -12.45
C ARG A 61 14.74 -16.57 -11.39
N TYR A 62 14.36 -17.03 -10.21
CA TYR A 62 15.28 -17.37 -9.13
C TYR A 62 16.37 -18.32 -9.61
N HIS A 63 15.99 -19.49 -10.15
CA HIS A 63 16.95 -20.51 -10.59
C HIS A 63 17.88 -20.07 -11.73
N ARG A 64 17.44 -19.15 -12.58
CA ARG A 64 18.27 -18.65 -13.70
C ARG A 64 19.33 -17.63 -13.28
N ASN A 65 19.16 -17.00 -12.11
CA ASN A 65 19.95 -15.83 -11.73
C ASN A 65 20.68 -15.96 -10.39
N MET A 66 20.42 -17.00 -9.57
CA MET A 66 21.05 -17.13 -8.25
C MET A 66 22.58 -17.20 -8.27
N ASP A 67 23.17 -17.68 -9.37
CA ASP A 67 24.62 -17.82 -9.55
C ASP A 67 25.20 -16.76 -10.50
N ARG A 68 24.42 -15.73 -10.88
CA ARG A 68 24.90 -14.68 -11.79
C ARG A 68 25.58 -13.56 -11.02
N GLU A 69 26.67 -13.05 -11.59
CA GLU A 69 27.38 -11.90 -11.04
C GLU A 69 26.62 -10.58 -11.25
N HIS A 70 26.88 -9.64 -10.34
CA HIS A 70 26.45 -8.25 -10.41
C HIS A 70 27.43 -7.37 -9.61
N ARG A 71 27.34 -6.06 -9.79
CA ARG A 71 28.27 -5.07 -9.20
C ARG A 71 28.40 -5.08 -7.67
N ASP A 72 27.39 -5.58 -6.97
CA ASP A 72 27.27 -5.46 -5.50
C ASP A 72 27.58 -6.79 -4.76
N ILE A 73 28.01 -7.83 -5.48
CA ILE A 73 28.12 -9.20 -4.95
C ILE A 73 29.01 -9.31 -3.70
N ASP A 74 30.14 -8.60 -3.68
CA ASP A 74 31.06 -8.58 -2.55
C ASP A 74 30.47 -7.89 -1.32
N GLN A 75 29.69 -6.82 -1.54
CA GLN A 75 29.02 -6.12 -0.46
C GLN A 75 27.93 -7.00 0.15
N VAL A 76 27.16 -7.71 -0.68
CA VAL A 76 26.16 -8.67 -0.22
C VAL A 76 26.81 -9.75 0.65
N ALA A 77 27.92 -10.34 0.20
CA ALA A 77 28.63 -11.38 0.97
C ALA A 77 29.06 -10.88 2.36
N LYS A 78 29.67 -9.69 2.44
CA LYS A 78 30.11 -9.08 3.71
C LYS A 78 28.96 -8.77 4.66
N ASP A 79 27.83 -8.33 4.11
CA ASP A 79 26.65 -7.95 4.88
C ASP A 79 25.91 -9.17 5.41
N VAL A 80 25.75 -10.20 4.59
CA VAL A 80 25.09 -11.44 4.99
C VAL A 80 25.92 -12.20 6.02
N ASP A 81 27.25 -12.20 5.92
CA ASP A 81 28.13 -12.85 6.90
C ASP A 81 28.02 -12.26 8.32
N ARG A 82 27.64 -10.99 8.45
CA ARG A 82 27.39 -10.35 9.75
C ARG A 82 25.93 -10.34 10.21
N SER A 83 25.02 -10.98 9.48
CA SER A 83 23.57 -10.92 9.73
C SER A 83 23.01 -12.07 10.60
N MET A 84 21.74 -12.00 11.00
CA MET A 84 20.97 -13.07 11.68
C MET A 84 21.46 -13.55 13.05
N TRP A 85 22.51 -12.96 13.64
CA TRP A 85 23.02 -13.35 14.95
C TRP A 85 21.94 -13.31 16.04
N ARG A 86 21.14 -12.23 16.06
CA ARG A 86 20.08 -11.99 17.06
C ARG A 86 18.99 -13.08 17.00
N PHE A 87 18.51 -13.39 15.81
CA PHE A 87 17.40 -14.34 15.60
C PHE A 87 17.79 -15.82 15.64
N THR A 88 19.10 -16.13 15.68
CA THR A 88 19.63 -17.52 15.62
C THR A 88 20.60 -17.84 16.74
N ARG A 89 20.46 -17.17 17.90
CA ARG A 89 21.24 -17.43 19.11
C ARG A 89 21.23 -18.94 19.44
N GLY A 90 22.42 -19.51 19.64
CA GLY A 90 22.61 -20.95 19.90
C GLY A 90 22.38 -21.89 18.70
N LYS A 91 22.04 -21.38 17.51
CA LYS A 91 21.69 -22.20 16.32
C LYS A 91 22.61 -21.90 15.12
N SER A 92 23.91 -22.15 15.26
CA SER A 92 24.92 -21.85 14.21
C SER A 92 24.64 -22.54 12.87
N LYS A 93 24.27 -23.83 12.88
CA LYS A 93 23.94 -24.57 11.66
C LYS A 93 22.78 -23.92 10.88
N LEU A 94 21.70 -23.57 11.59
CA LEU A 94 20.56 -22.86 11.00
C LEU A 94 21.02 -21.52 10.42
N ARG A 95 21.80 -20.75 11.17
CA ARG A 95 22.29 -19.43 10.73
C ARG A 95 23.09 -19.53 9.42
N ASN A 96 24.02 -20.47 9.34
CA ASN A 96 24.86 -20.63 8.15
C ASN A 96 24.02 -21.03 6.93
N THR A 97 23.11 -22.00 7.09
CA THR A 97 22.16 -22.37 6.03
C THR A 97 21.32 -21.18 5.58
N LYS A 98 20.78 -20.39 6.51
CA LYS A 98 19.96 -19.21 6.18
C LYS A 98 20.76 -18.08 5.53
N ARG A 99 22.05 -17.92 5.85
CA ARG A 99 22.93 -16.97 5.18
C ARG A 99 23.25 -17.36 3.74
N GLU A 100 23.47 -18.65 3.49
CA GLU A 100 23.66 -19.17 2.12
C GLU A 100 22.39 -18.94 1.28
N GLU A 101 21.22 -19.29 1.83
CA GLU A 101 19.92 -19.03 1.20
C GLU A 101 19.70 -17.52 0.94
N LEU A 102 19.97 -16.66 1.92
CA LEU A 102 19.82 -15.21 1.78
C LEU A 102 20.75 -14.62 0.72
N THR A 103 21.99 -15.11 0.64
CA THR A 103 22.96 -14.68 -0.37
C THR A 103 22.44 -14.98 -1.78
N ARG A 104 21.96 -16.21 -2.02
CA ARG A 104 21.37 -16.60 -3.31
C ARG A 104 20.14 -15.76 -3.66
N ILE A 105 19.26 -15.51 -2.69
CA ILE A 105 18.07 -14.67 -2.88
C ILE A 105 18.45 -13.26 -3.34
N ILE A 106 19.34 -12.59 -2.61
CA ILE A 106 19.72 -11.20 -2.90
C ILE A 106 20.44 -11.11 -4.24
N ASN A 107 21.38 -12.01 -4.51
CA ASN A 107 22.12 -12.05 -5.77
C ASN A 107 21.18 -12.31 -6.96
N ALA A 108 20.23 -13.24 -6.82
CA ALA A 108 19.24 -13.50 -7.86
C ALA A 108 18.39 -12.26 -8.20
N ILE A 109 18.01 -11.46 -7.19
CA ILE A 109 17.23 -10.24 -7.40
C ILE A 109 18.08 -9.18 -8.11
N LEU A 110 19.29 -8.90 -7.63
CA LEU A 110 20.15 -7.86 -8.19
C LEU A 110 20.64 -8.22 -9.60
N ALA A 111 20.92 -9.49 -9.87
CA ALA A 111 21.23 -9.97 -11.23
C ALA A 111 20.01 -9.92 -12.17
N SER A 112 18.79 -10.11 -11.65
CA SER A 112 17.56 -10.03 -12.42
C SER A 112 17.14 -8.59 -12.74
N HIS A 113 17.57 -7.63 -11.93
CA HIS A 113 17.16 -6.22 -11.98
C HIS A 113 18.38 -5.28 -11.88
N PRO A 114 19.15 -5.11 -12.97
CA PRO A 114 20.38 -4.31 -12.97
C PRO A 114 20.20 -2.82 -12.64
N GLN A 115 18.96 -2.34 -12.61
CA GLN A 115 18.60 -0.98 -12.17
C GLN A 115 18.57 -0.81 -10.64
N LEU A 116 18.51 -1.91 -9.88
CA LEU A 116 18.47 -1.86 -8.41
C LEU A 116 19.88 -1.77 -7.85
N HIS A 117 20.12 -0.82 -6.95
CA HIS A 117 21.37 -0.66 -6.23
C HIS A 117 21.23 -1.25 -4.84
N TYR A 118 22.18 -2.10 -4.44
CA TYR A 118 22.22 -2.61 -3.07
C TYR A 118 22.42 -1.47 -2.07
N PHE A 119 21.70 -1.50 -0.96
CA PHE A 119 21.95 -0.65 0.19
C PHE A 119 22.24 -1.47 1.44
N GLN A 120 23.16 -0.99 2.28
CA GLN A 120 23.47 -1.63 3.55
C GLN A 120 22.25 -1.57 4.48
N GLY A 121 21.74 -2.75 4.84
CA GLY A 121 20.47 -2.92 5.57
C GLY A 121 19.41 -3.67 4.77
N TYR A 122 19.56 -3.81 3.43
CA TYR A 122 18.64 -4.60 2.61
C TYR A 122 18.56 -6.06 3.05
N HIS A 123 19.69 -6.63 3.50
CA HIS A 123 19.77 -7.99 4.02
C HIS A 123 18.97 -8.19 5.31
N GLU A 124 18.70 -7.14 6.08
CA GLU A 124 17.89 -7.24 7.31
C GLU A 124 16.42 -7.54 6.96
N ILE A 125 15.86 -6.84 5.96
CA ILE A 125 14.51 -7.13 5.45
C ILE A 125 14.44 -8.55 4.91
N GLY A 126 15.41 -8.94 4.07
CA GLY A 126 15.49 -10.29 3.53
C GLY A 126 15.61 -11.38 4.61
N SER A 127 16.33 -11.10 5.69
CA SER A 127 16.48 -12.02 6.83
C SER A 127 15.15 -12.32 7.51
N ILE A 128 14.31 -11.30 7.74
CA ILE A 128 13.00 -11.48 8.36
C ILE A 128 12.08 -12.31 7.47
N LEU A 129 12.03 -12.00 6.17
CA LEU A 129 11.23 -12.77 5.22
C LEU A 129 11.66 -14.25 5.19
N LEU A 130 12.97 -14.50 5.21
CA LEU A 130 13.54 -15.85 5.16
C LEU A 130 13.37 -16.66 6.43
N LEU A 131 13.46 -16.02 7.60
CA LEU A 131 13.26 -16.69 8.88
C LEU A 131 11.78 -16.96 9.17
N VAL A 132 10.88 -16.17 8.62
CA VAL A 132 9.43 -16.37 8.77
C VAL A 132 8.89 -17.36 7.74
N THR A 133 9.45 -17.37 6.52
CA THR A 133 8.97 -18.19 5.40
C THR A 133 9.98 -19.24 4.97
N ASN A 134 10.20 -19.41 3.66
CA ASN A 134 11.18 -20.29 3.05
C ASN A 134 11.88 -19.56 1.89
N GLU A 135 12.97 -20.14 1.39
CA GLU A 135 13.82 -19.50 0.39
C GLU A 135 13.06 -19.10 -0.89
N PRO A 136 12.29 -19.98 -1.57
CA PRO A 136 11.52 -19.58 -2.76
C PRO A 136 10.49 -18.49 -2.48
N THR A 137 9.80 -18.54 -1.34
CA THR A 137 8.80 -17.52 -0.99
C THR A 137 9.45 -16.19 -0.64
N SER A 138 10.59 -16.23 0.03
CA SER A 138 11.36 -15.05 0.42
C SER A 138 11.92 -14.31 -0.79
N PHE A 139 12.43 -15.05 -1.79
CA PHE A 139 12.84 -14.47 -3.06
C PHE A 139 11.70 -13.64 -3.67
N ARG A 140 10.51 -14.23 -3.79
CA ARG A 140 9.37 -13.58 -4.44
C ARG A 140 8.87 -12.36 -3.68
N LEU A 141 8.76 -12.49 -2.36
CA LEU A 141 8.38 -11.38 -1.48
C LEU A 141 9.40 -10.25 -1.61
N LEU A 142 10.70 -10.55 -1.41
CA LEU A 142 11.74 -9.54 -1.42
C LEU A 142 11.88 -8.88 -2.80
N GLU A 143 11.76 -9.63 -3.89
CA GLU A 143 11.76 -9.09 -5.26
C GLU A 143 10.61 -8.09 -5.44
N ARG A 144 9.37 -8.46 -5.06
CA ARG A 144 8.23 -7.55 -5.16
C ARG A 144 8.41 -6.31 -4.29
N LEU A 145 8.93 -6.44 -3.08
CA LEU A 145 9.21 -5.29 -2.23
C LEU A 145 10.27 -4.37 -2.86
N SER A 146 11.32 -4.94 -3.43
CA SER A 146 12.44 -4.23 -4.08
C SER A 146 12.00 -3.37 -5.26
N LEU A 147 11.00 -3.85 -6.02
CA LEU A 147 10.41 -3.12 -7.14
C LEU A 147 9.27 -2.18 -6.74
N ASN A 148 8.86 -2.21 -5.48
CA ASN A 148 7.75 -1.42 -4.94
C ASN A 148 8.16 -0.77 -3.62
N HIS A 149 7.68 -1.27 -2.49
CA HIS A 149 7.75 -0.62 -1.18
C HIS A 149 9.11 0.01 -0.80
N ILE A 150 10.23 -0.60 -1.19
CA ILE A 150 11.58 -0.15 -0.83
C ILE A 150 12.41 0.31 -2.04
N SER A 151 11.80 0.49 -3.21
CA SER A 151 12.54 0.83 -4.44
C SER A 151 13.30 2.16 -4.35
N ASP A 152 12.79 3.14 -3.59
CA ASP A 152 13.51 4.40 -3.34
C ASP A 152 14.83 4.20 -2.58
N CYS A 153 14.92 3.17 -1.72
CA CYS A 153 16.15 2.80 -1.03
C CYS A 153 17.16 2.12 -1.96
N MET A 154 16.69 1.62 -3.11
CA MET A 154 17.51 0.91 -4.11
C MET A 154 17.86 1.78 -5.33
N LYS A 155 17.65 3.11 -5.24
CA LYS A 155 18.11 4.07 -6.23
C LYS A 155 19.64 4.28 -6.12
N PRO A 156 20.33 4.77 -7.17
CA PRO A 156 21.78 5.03 -7.13
C PRO A 156 22.23 6.02 -6.05
N SER A 157 21.31 6.83 -5.52
CA SER A 157 21.57 7.77 -4.43
C SER A 157 20.41 7.78 -3.44
N PHE A 158 20.70 8.14 -2.20
CA PHE A 158 19.70 8.28 -1.14
C PHE A 158 18.95 9.61 -1.15
N ALA A 159 19.04 10.40 -2.22
CA ALA A 159 18.34 11.70 -2.30
C ALA A 159 16.84 11.56 -2.01
N GLU A 160 16.21 10.50 -2.52
CA GLU A 160 14.78 10.25 -2.30
C GLU A 160 14.49 9.78 -0.87
N VAL A 161 15.34 8.93 -0.30
CA VAL A 161 15.26 8.51 1.12
C VAL A 161 15.42 9.73 2.05
N SER A 162 16.31 10.67 1.73
CA SER A 162 16.46 11.92 2.48
C SER A 162 15.19 12.78 2.43
N LYS A 163 14.49 12.87 1.29
CA LYS A 163 13.18 13.53 1.23
C LYS A 163 12.16 12.84 2.12
N ILE A 164 12.11 11.50 2.10
CA ILE A 164 11.22 10.69 2.96
C ILE A 164 11.51 10.97 4.44
N LEU A 165 12.78 10.96 4.86
CA LEU A 165 13.18 11.26 6.24
C LEU A 165 12.78 12.68 6.64
N ASN A 166 12.94 13.66 5.75
CA ASN A 166 12.57 15.05 6.00
C ASN A 166 11.05 15.28 6.15
N LEU A 167 10.20 14.29 5.85
CA LEU A 167 8.78 14.33 6.19
C LEU A 167 8.50 14.07 7.68
N LEU A 168 9.45 13.53 8.44
CA LEU A 168 9.26 13.15 9.85
C LEU A 168 8.94 14.36 10.74
N PHE A 169 9.71 15.44 10.64
CA PHE A 169 9.51 16.63 11.47
C PHE A 169 8.21 17.37 11.15
N PRO A 170 7.83 17.59 9.87
CA PRO A 170 6.49 18.06 9.50
C PRO A 170 5.37 17.17 10.04
N LEU A 171 5.54 15.85 10.04
CA LEU A 171 4.57 14.93 10.62
C LEU A 171 4.44 15.12 12.13
N LEU A 172 5.56 15.25 12.84
CA LEU A 172 5.59 15.55 14.27
C LEU A 172 4.94 16.90 14.57
N LEU A 173 5.20 17.94 13.79
CA LEU A 173 4.55 19.26 13.94
C LEU A 173 3.02 19.18 13.84
N LEU A 174 2.49 18.33 12.97
CA LEU A 174 1.06 18.10 12.80
C LEU A 174 0.45 17.19 13.89
N MET A 175 1.28 16.42 14.58
CA MET A 175 0.89 15.48 15.62
C MET A 175 0.98 16.10 17.02
N ASP A 176 2.16 16.63 17.36
CA ASP A 176 2.53 17.23 18.64
C ASP A 176 3.55 18.36 18.42
N LYS A 177 3.10 19.60 18.64
CA LYS A 177 3.93 20.80 18.44
C LYS A 177 5.05 20.93 19.46
N ASP A 178 4.89 20.36 20.64
CA ASP A 178 5.86 20.50 21.72
C ASP A 178 7.01 19.51 21.53
N VAL A 179 6.72 18.27 21.10
CA VAL A 179 7.75 17.32 20.63
C VAL A 179 8.53 17.90 19.45
N TYR A 180 7.84 18.52 18.49
CA TYR A 180 8.50 19.17 17.35
C TYR A 180 9.45 20.28 17.81
N ARG A 181 9.00 21.20 18.68
CA ARG A 181 9.84 22.28 19.21
C ARG A 181 11.07 21.73 19.93
N PHE A 182 10.88 20.73 20.80
CA PHE A 182 11.97 20.06 21.50
C PHE A 182 13.04 19.51 20.55
N LEU A 183 12.62 18.88 19.45
CA LEU A 183 13.58 18.34 18.47
C LEU A 183 14.33 19.45 17.72
N ILE A 184 13.65 20.53 17.34
CA ILE A 184 14.29 21.69 16.72
C ILE A 184 15.31 22.32 17.67
N ASP A 185 14.92 22.54 18.93
CA ASP A 185 15.79 23.13 19.95
C ASP A 185 17.00 22.23 20.27
N SER A 186 16.85 20.91 20.14
CA SER A 186 17.94 19.94 20.30
C SER A 186 18.95 19.91 19.14
N ASN A 187 18.66 20.60 18.02
CA ASN A 187 19.45 20.59 16.78
C ASN A 187 19.62 19.21 16.13
N VAL A 188 18.77 18.24 16.45
CA VAL A 188 18.77 16.92 15.81
C VAL A 188 18.13 17.01 14.43
N GLN A 189 18.67 16.23 13.49
CA GLN A 189 18.10 16.07 12.15
C GLN A 189 17.36 14.74 12.04
N PRO A 190 16.32 14.62 11.19
CA PRO A 190 15.52 13.39 11.06
C PRO A 190 16.31 12.17 10.59
N MET A 191 17.58 12.35 10.20
CA MET A 191 18.49 11.28 9.78
C MET A 191 18.72 10.21 10.85
N PHE A 192 18.45 10.46 12.14
CA PHE A 192 18.51 9.41 13.16
C PHE A 192 17.58 8.22 12.84
N ALA A 193 16.47 8.46 12.14
CA ALA A 193 15.48 7.45 11.80
C ALA A 193 15.84 6.66 10.54
N ILE A 194 17.00 6.90 9.91
CA ILE A 194 17.37 6.26 8.65
C ILE A 194 17.38 4.74 8.78
N SER A 195 18.03 4.20 9.81
CA SER A 195 18.12 2.76 10.03
C SER A 195 16.73 2.15 10.20
N TRP A 196 15.88 2.79 10.99
CA TRP A 196 14.52 2.36 11.24
C TRP A 196 13.69 2.23 9.97
N ILE A 197 13.77 3.23 9.08
CA ILE A 197 12.98 3.27 7.86
C ILE A 197 13.53 2.28 6.83
N ILE A 198 14.84 2.25 6.60
CA ILE A 198 15.41 1.41 5.52
C ILE A 198 15.45 -0.08 5.89
N THR A 199 15.45 -0.42 7.18
CA THR A 199 15.43 -1.82 7.65
C THR A 199 14.08 -2.23 8.24
N TRP A 200 13.05 -1.37 8.18
CA TRP A 200 11.74 -1.62 8.82
C TRP A 200 11.87 -2.02 10.30
N PHE A 201 12.72 -1.28 11.04
CA PHE A 201 13.03 -1.49 12.46
C PHE A 201 13.65 -2.85 12.82
N SER A 202 13.91 -3.74 11.86
CA SER A 202 14.41 -5.10 12.14
C SER A 202 15.74 -5.11 12.90
N HIS A 203 16.59 -4.09 12.73
CA HIS A 203 17.84 -3.99 13.46
C HIS A 203 17.65 -3.72 14.97
N ASN A 204 16.51 -3.15 15.37
CA ASN A 204 16.27 -2.67 16.72
C ASN A 204 15.66 -3.73 17.66
N PHE A 205 15.32 -4.92 17.17
CA PHE A 205 14.77 -5.99 17.99
C PHE A 205 15.74 -7.17 18.13
N GLU A 206 15.80 -7.75 19.32
CA GLU A 206 16.60 -8.96 19.57
C GLU A 206 15.88 -10.24 19.14
N GLU A 207 14.54 -10.23 19.19
CA GLU A 207 13.70 -11.39 18.91
C GLU A 207 12.98 -11.26 17.56
N LEU A 208 12.75 -12.41 16.92
CA LEU A 208 12.10 -12.46 15.61
C LEU A 208 10.62 -12.05 15.68
N GLU A 209 9.92 -12.44 16.75
CA GLU A 209 8.47 -12.31 16.84
C GLU A 209 7.98 -10.84 16.86
N PRO A 210 8.57 -9.91 17.65
CA PRO A 210 8.24 -8.49 17.58
C PRO A 210 8.49 -7.88 16.19
N THR A 211 9.61 -8.25 15.56
CA THR A 211 9.94 -7.79 14.20
C THR A 211 8.93 -8.30 13.17
N ALA A 212 8.61 -9.59 13.21
CA ALA A 212 7.62 -10.20 12.33
C ALA A 212 6.24 -9.58 12.53
N ARG A 213 5.88 -9.21 13.77
CA ARG A 213 4.64 -8.49 14.09
C ARG A 213 4.59 -7.10 13.44
N LEU A 214 5.70 -6.37 13.35
CA LEU A 214 5.76 -5.12 12.59
C LEU A 214 5.65 -5.34 11.08
N PHE A 215 6.29 -6.40 10.56
CA PHE A 215 6.19 -6.75 9.15
C PHE A 215 4.75 -7.11 8.76
N ASP A 216 3.98 -7.77 9.64
CA ASP A 216 2.54 -7.99 9.42
C ASP A 216 1.84 -6.67 9.05
N TYR A 217 2.16 -5.60 9.79
CA TYR A 217 1.58 -4.28 9.56
C TYR A 217 2.15 -3.60 8.31
N PHE A 218 3.48 -3.49 8.17
CA PHE A 218 4.11 -2.76 7.05
C PHE A 218 3.78 -3.38 5.68
N LEU A 219 3.67 -4.71 5.58
CA LEU A 219 3.24 -5.39 4.35
C LEU A 219 1.77 -5.16 3.99
N SER A 220 0.96 -4.66 4.94
CA SER A 220 -0.49 -4.54 4.81
C SER A 220 -1.00 -3.12 4.55
N THR A 221 -0.10 -2.13 4.55
CA THR A 221 -0.43 -0.70 4.59
C THR A 221 0.41 0.11 3.59
N HIS A 222 0.27 1.43 3.63
CA HIS A 222 1.02 2.34 2.79
C HIS A 222 2.55 2.25 3.06
N PRO A 223 3.43 2.29 2.04
CA PRO A 223 4.88 2.18 2.19
C PRO A 223 5.55 3.21 3.13
N LEU A 224 4.93 4.39 3.32
CA LEU A 224 5.36 5.37 4.34
C LEU A 224 5.05 4.98 5.79
N ALA A 225 4.39 3.86 6.07
CA ALA A 225 4.06 3.47 7.43
C ALA A 225 5.26 3.37 8.40
N PRO A 226 6.48 2.94 8.00
CA PRO A 226 7.65 3.00 8.87
C PRO A 226 7.99 4.42 9.33
N LEU A 227 7.83 5.43 8.47
CA LEU A 227 7.99 6.85 8.85
C LEU A 227 6.95 7.26 9.89
N TYR A 228 5.69 6.88 9.69
CA TYR A 228 4.62 7.19 10.64
C TYR A 228 4.79 6.44 11.96
N PHE A 229 5.28 5.21 11.91
CA PHE A 229 5.60 4.42 13.10
C PHE A 229 6.71 5.10 13.90
N SER A 230 7.74 5.61 13.22
CA SER A 230 8.82 6.39 13.84
C SER A 230 8.30 7.59 14.62
N ALA A 231 7.24 8.25 14.13
CA ALA A 231 6.66 9.42 14.80
C ALA A 231 5.90 9.07 16.09
N VAL A 232 5.35 7.86 16.22
CA VAL A 232 4.57 7.46 17.41
C VAL A 232 5.37 6.68 18.44
N VAL A 233 6.61 6.29 18.12
CA VAL A 233 7.56 5.75 19.09
C VAL A 233 8.02 6.91 19.97
N ASP A 234 7.20 7.24 20.96
CA ASP A 234 7.35 8.42 21.82
C ASP A 234 7.71 8.03 23.26
N ASP A 235 8.77 8.66 23.76
CA ASP A 235 8.81 9.27 25.09
C ASP A 235 9.86 10.41 25.12
N LEU A 236 9.93 11.18 24.04
CA LEU A 236 11.07 12.08 23.76
C LEU A 236 11.15 13.26 24.73
N LEU A 237 9.99 13.76 25.18
CA LEU A 237 9.91 14.91 26.09
C LEU A 237 10.47 14.62 27.49
N LYS A 238 10.72 13.34 27.83
CA LYS A 238 11.36 12.97 29.10
C LYS A 238 12.89 13.03 29.05
N LEU A 239 13.47 13.21 27.87
CA LEU A 239 14.91 13.26 27.69
C LEU A 239 15.45 14.69 27.86
N PRO A 240 16.69 14.85 28.34
CA PRO A 240 17.42 16.10 28.18
C PRO A 240 17.44 16.57 26.73
N CYS A 241 17.11 17.85 26.50
CA CYS A 241 17.10 18.48 25.18
C CYS A 241 18.54 18.74 24.68
N ALA A 242 19.24 17.67 24.33
CA ALA A 242 20.62 17.70 23.85
C ALA A 242 20.80 16.69 22.72
N TYR A 243 21.58 17.07 21.71
CA TYR A 243 21.83 16.27 20.51
C TYR A 243 22.24 14.83 20.83
N ASP A 244 23.28 14.64 21.65
CA ASP A 244 23.82 13.31 21.97
C ASP A 244 22.79 12.42 22.66
N THR A 245 22.01 12.99 23.58
CA THR A 245 21.00 12.26 24.35
C THR A 245 19.86 11.77 23.46
N VAL A 246 19.36 12.64 22.60
CA VAL A 246 18.27 12.33 21.66
C VAL A 246 18.76 11.35 20.59
N HIS A 247 19.96 11.55 20.04
CA HIS A 247 20.54 10.63 19.06
C HIS A 247 20.79 9.22 19.63
N ASN A 248 21.27 9.13 20.87
CA ASN A 248 21.50 7.85 21.54
C ASN A 248 20.19 7.12 21.86
N TYR A 249 19.15 7.83 22.31
CA TYR A 249 17.82 7.24 22.52
C TYR A 249 17.27 6.61 21.24
N PHE A 250 17.40 7.30 20.12
CA PHE A 250 16.93 6.77 18.83
C PHE A 250 17.78 5.61 18.31
N THR A 251 19.03 5.50 18.74
CA THR A 251 19.87 4.34 18.43
C THR A 251 19.42 3.11 19.23
N ASN A 252 18.95 3.30 20.46
CA ASN A 252 18.61 2.24 21.40
C ASN A 252 17.12 2.32 21.81
N LEU A 253 16.25 1.72 21.00
CA LEU A 253 14.83 1.59 21.36
C LEU A 253 14.66 0.82 22.68
N PRO A 254 13.64 1.14 23.48
CA PRO A 254 13.30 0.36 24.67
C PRO A 254 13.16 -1.14 24.35
N GLU A 255 13.62 -2.00 25.26
CA GLU A 255 13.59 -3.47 25.08
C GLU A 255 12.15 -3.98 24.84
N GLU A 256 11.17 -3.37 25.50
CA GLU A 256 9.75 -3.69 25.33
C GLU A 256 8.98 -2.50 24.76
N LEU A 257 8.50 -2.67 23.53
CA LEU A 257 7.58 -1.72 22.90
C LEU A 257 6.17 -2.30 22.87
N PRO A 258 5.12 -1.52 23.22
CA PRO A 258 3.74 -1.95 23.14
C PRO A 258 3.26 -1.94 21.67
N LEU A 259 3.79 -2.85 20.84
CA LEU A 259 3.66 -2.84 19.38
C LEU A 259 2.21 -2.74 18.91
N ASP A 260 1.28 -3.48 19.52
CA ASP A 260 -0.14 -3.44 19.13
C ASP A 260 -0.79 -2.08 19.40
N HIS A 261 -0.34 -1.35 20.43
CA HIS A 261 -0.78 0.01 20.70
C HIS A 261 -0.18 0.99 19.68
N LEU A 262 1.14 0.92 19.48
CA LEU A 262 1.87 1.79 18.54
C LEU A 262 1.38 1.61 17.09
N ILE A 263 1.11 0.37 16.66
CA ILE A 263 0.55 0.08 15.33
C ILE A 263 -0.85 0.71 15.17
N LYS A 264 -1.71 0.65 16.20
CA LYS A 264 -3.02 1.31 16.16
C LYS A 264 -2.92 2.83 16.11
N GLN A 265 -1.99 3.42 16.86
CA GLN A 265 -1.71 4.86 16.79
C GLN A 265 -1.19 5.25 15.42
N THR A 266 -0.23 4.49 14.88
CA THR A 266 0.32 4.67 13.53
C THR A 266 -0.78 4.64 12.47
N GLN A 267 -1.65 3.62 12.53
CA GLN A 267 -2.76 3.50 11.59
C GLN A 267 -3.74 4.68 11.71
N SER A 268 -4.02 5.14 12.92
CA SER A 268 -4.90 6.28 13.15
C SER A 268 -4.28 7.58 12.61
N LEU A 269 -2.97 7.77 12.82
CA LEU A 269 -2.22 8.92 12.31
C LEU A 269 -2.18 8.93 10.78
N LEU A 270 -1.96 7.78 10.14
CA LEU A 270 -1.94 7.62 8.68
C LEU A 270 -3.30 7.96 8.06
N VAL A 271 -4.41 7.61 8.72
CA VAL A 271 -5.75 8.00 8.29
C VAL A 271 -6.01 9.50 8.49
N LYS A 272 -5.61 10.05 9.64
CA LYS A 272 -5.80 11.47 9.98
C LYS A 272 -4.96 12.41 9.11
N ILE A 273 -3.75 11.99 8.77
CA ILE A 273 -2.78 12.73 7.97
C ILE A 273 -2.32 11.79 6.83
N PRO A 274 -3.10 11.67 5.74
CA PRO A 274 -2.69 10.84 4.62
C PRO A 274 -1.36 11.31 4.02
N PRO A 275 -0.54 10.39 3.46
CA PRO A 275 0.74 10.71 2.84
C PRO A 275 0.75 11.91 1.89
N LYS A 276 -0.27 12.05 1.05
CA LYS A 276 -0.38 13.19 0.13
C LYS A 276 -0.53 14.52 0.87
N LYS A 277 -1.38 14.55 1.91
CA LYS A 277 -1.55 15.72 2.78
C LYS A 277 -0.22 16.07 3.47
N LEU A 278 0.49 15.09 4.01
CA LEU A 278 1.78 15.32 4.65
C LEU A 278 2.79 15.96 3.68
N GLN A 279 2.92 15.43 2.47
CA GLN A 279 3.81 15.98 1.43
C GLN A 279 3.44 17.43 1.05
N ASP A 280 2.15 17.71 0.92
CA ASP A 280 1.66 19.04 0.55
C ASP A 280 1.90 20.08 1.66
N GLU A 281 1.63 19.73 2.92
CA GLU A 281 1.91 20.59 4.09
C GLU A 281 3.42 20.80 4.30
N ALA A 282 4.22 19.74 4.11
CA ALA A 282 5.68 19.80 4.23
C ALA A 282 6.35 20.54 3.06
N LYS A 283 5.63 20.74 1.94
CA LYS A 283 6.18 21.21 0.65
C LYS A 283 7.35 20.33 0.16
N ILE A 284 7.33 19.05 0.51
CA ILE A 284 8.31 18.05 0.09
C ILE A 284 7.59 17.13 -0.89
N GLN A 285 7.94 17.24 -2.18
CA GLN A 285 7.40 16.36 -3.21
C GLN A 285 8.37 15.21 -3.45
N LEU A 286 7.87 14.00 -3.28
CA LEU A 286 8.57 12.79 -3.67
C LEU A 286 8.50 12.60 -5.20
N ASP A 287 9.42 11.83 -5.74
CA ASP A 287 9.48 11.52 -7.16
C ASP A 287 8.16 10.89 -7.63
N LYS A 288 7.81 11.15 -8.90
CA LYS A 288 6.57 10.62 -9.49
C LYS A 288 6.55 9.10 -9.56
N ASP A 289 7.70 8.45 -9.57
CA ASP A 289 7.83 6.99 -9.58
C ASP A 289 7.95 6.40 -8.16
N SER A 290 8.08 7.24 -7.13
CA SER A 290 8.23 6.78 -5.75
C SER A 290 7.05 5.89 -5.34
N PRO A 291 7.31 4.72 -4.71
CA PRO A 291 6.27 3.87 -4.11
C PRO A 291 5.46 4.58 -3.03
N MET A 292 6.03 5.62 -2.41
CA MET A 292 5.37 6.45 -1.41
C MET A 292 4.30 7.36 -2.03
N THR A 293 4.42 7.66 -3.32
CA THR A 293 3.43 8.43 -4.09
C THR A 293 2.46 7.52 -4.83
N ASN A 294 2.96 6.39 -5.34
CA ASN A 294 2.21 5.45 -6.18
C ASN A 294 1.57 4.29 -5.41
N TYR A 295 0.88 4.61 -4.31
CA TYR A 295 0.11 3.65 -3.54
C TYR A 295 -1.40 3.97 -3.61
N PRO A 296 -2.29 2.98 -3.78
CA PRO A 296 -2.03 1.54 -3.93
C PRO A 296 -1.33 1.20 -5.26
N PHE A 297 -0.47 0.17 -5.25
CA PHE A 297 0.23 -0.25 -6.46
C PHE A 297 -0.73 -0.79 -7.53
N SER A 298 -0.28 -0.80 -8.78
CA SER A 298 -1.10 -1.26 -9.92
C SER A 298 -1.66 -2.67 -9.71
N TRP A 299 -0.87 -3.60 -9.16
CA TRP A 299 -1.32 -4.96 -8.86
C TRP A 299 -2.36 -5.03 -7.74
N MET A 300 -2.35 -4.10 -6.78
CA MET A 300 -3.35 -4.03 -5.72
C MET A 300 -4.74 -3.60 -6.21
N THR A 301 -4.83 -2.97 -7.39
CA THR A 301 -6.07 -2.43 -7.95
C THR A 301 -6.63 -3.24 -9.12
N LYS A 302 -5.84 -4.15 -9.71
CA LYS A 302 -6.21 -4.99 -10.87
C LYS A 302 -7.52 -5.77 -10.69
N GLY A 303 -7.93 -6.09 -9.46
CA GLY A 303 -9.23 -6.73 -9.14
C GLY A 303 -10.40 -5.78 -8.89
N LYS A 304 -10.17 -4.50 -8.58
CA LYS A 304 -11.25 -3.51 -8.34
C LYS A 304 -11.77 -2.89 -9.64
N SER A 305 -10.99 -2.94 -10.72
CA SER A 305 -11.38 -2.47 -12.06
C SER A 305 -12.38 -3.38 -12.80
N GLN A 306 -12.65 -4.59 -12.30
CA GLN A 306 -13.72 -5.46 -12.83
C GLN A 306 -15.06 -5.33 -12.09
N LEU A 307 -15.12 -4.56 -10.99
CA LEU A 307 -16.40 -4.04 -10.53
C LEU A 307 -16.78 -2.92 -11.50
N GLN A 308 -17.63 -3.29 -12.47
CA GLN A 308 -18.27 -2.38 -13.41
C GLN A 308 -18.52 -1.03 -12.72
N LYS A 309 -17.87 0.05 -13.21
CA LYS A 309 -18.48 1.37 -13.07
C LYS A 309 -19.95 1.18 -13.43
N PRO A 310 -20.93 1.64 -12.65
CA PRO A 310 -22.33 1.55 -13.04
C PRO A 310 -22.52 2.53 -14.19
N THR A 311 -22.14 2.12 -15.40
CA THR A 311 -22.42 2.81 -16.67
C THR A 311 -23.94 2.90 -16.88
N ILE A 312 -24.70 2.07 -16.16
CA ILE A 312 -26.16 2.05 -16.10
C ILE A 312 -26.73 3.36 -15.54
N PHE A 313 -26.08 4.04 -14.58
CA PHE A 313 -26.65 5.28 -14.04
C PHE A 313 -26.56 6.46 -15.02
N LYS A 314 -25.49 6.55 -15.84
CA LYS A 314 -25.39 7.61 -16.85
C LYS A 314 -26.34 7.39 -18.02
N LEU A 315 -26.50 6.15 -18.50
CA LEU A 315 -27.42 5.86 -19.61
C LEU A 315 -28.88 6.06 -19.20
N SER A 316 -29.27 5.59 -18.01
CA SER A 316 -30.63 5.76 -17.49
C SER A 316 -30.94 7.23 -17.18
N PHE A 317 -29.98 8.00 -16.67
CA PHE A 317 -30.16 9.44 -16.44
C PHE A 317 -30.42 10.20 -17.75
N PHE A 318 -29.67 9.93 -18.81
CA PHE A 318 -29.90 10.56 -20.12
C PHE A 318 -31.18 10.09 -20.82
N LEU A 319 -31.58 8.82 -20.66
CA LEU A 319 -32.84 8.30 -21.21
C LEU A 319 -34.06 8.89 -20.51
N VAL A 320 -34.04 8.98 -19.18
CA VAL A 320 -35.16 9.52 -18.40
C VAL A 320 -35.26 11.04 -18.55
N PHE A 321 -34.15 11.78 -18.44
CA PHE A 321 -34.20 13.24 -18.67
C PHE A 321 -34.46 13.58 -20.14
N GLY A 322 -33.90 12.83 -21.08
CA GLY A 322 -34.15 13.03 -22.51
C GLY A 322 -35.63 12.85 -22.87
N THR A 323 -36.28 11.84 -22.31
CA THR A 323 -37.72 11.61 -22.54
C THR A 323 -38.60 12.66 -21.86
N ILE A 324 -38.24 13.14 -20.66
CA ILE A 324 -38.94 14.25 -19.99
C ILE A 324 -38.81 15.57 -20.78
N CYS A 325 -37.63 15.86 -21.34
CA CYS A 325 -37.42 17.03 -22.20
C CYS A 325 -38.21 16.95 -23.52
N ILE A 326 -38.28 15.77 -24.14
CA ILE A 326 -39.07 15.59 -25.38
C ILE A 326 -40.57 15.69 -25.09
N LEU A 327 -41.05 15.12 -23.98
CA LEU A 327 -42.46 15.20 -23.59
C LEU A 327 -42.85 16.64 -23.24
N SER A 328 -42.03 17.37 -22.47
CA SER A 328 -42.28 18.78 -22.16
C SER A 328 -42.25 19.67 -23.41
N LEU A 329 -41.37 19.39 -24.38
CA LEU A 329 -41.36 20.08 -25.68
C LEU A 329 -42.60 19.77 -26.51
N SER A 330 -43.08 18.51 -26.51
CA SER A 330 -44.30 18.13 -27.23
C SER A 330 -45.55 18.77 -26.64
N VAL A 331 -45.65 18.82 -25.31
CA VAL A 331 -46.73 19.51 -24.59
C VAL A 331 -46.66 21.03 -24.84
N PHE A 332 -45.46 21.62 -24.82
CA PHE A 332 -45.28 23.03 -25.15
C PHE A 332 -45.71 23.35 -26.58
N ILE A 333 -45.32 22.55 -27.57
CA ILE A 333 -45.75 22.71 -28.97
C ILE A 333 -47.29 22.60 -29.08
N GLN A 334 -47.90 21.67 -28.35
CA GLN A 334 -49.35 21.45 -28.40
C GLN A 334 -50.13 22.58 -27.72
N LEU A 335 -49.63 23.13 -26.62
CA LEU A 335 -50.16 24.34 -25.97
C LEU A 335 -49.99 25.58 -26.88
N MET A 336 -48.84 25.71 -27.54
CA MET A 336 -48.61 26.74 -28.55
C MET A 336 -49.53 26.58 -29.77
N LYS A 337 -50.02 25.36 -30.05
CA LYS A 337 -50.97 25.11 -31.16
C LYS A 337 -52.40 25.53 -30.84
N GLN A 338 -52.77 25.51 -29.55
CA GLN A 338 -54.06 26.00 -29.05
C GLN A 338 -54.08 27.52 -28.85
N SER A 339 -52.90 28.11 -28.58
CA SER A 339 -52.68 29.56 -28.58
C SER A 339 -52.58 30.06 -30.03
N ASN A 340 -53.55 30.85 -30.51
CA ASN A 340 -53.55 31.47 -31.84
C ASN A 340 -52.46 32.56 -32.00
N SER A 341 -51.19 32.23 -31.77
CA SER A 341 -50.03 33.11 -31.97
C SER A 341 -49.24 32.64 -33.19
N ALA A 342 -49.66 33.09 -34.37
CA ALA A 342 -49.13 32.68 -35.68
C ALA A 342 -47.65 33.08 -35.95
N ILE A 343 -47.01 33.82 -35.05
CA ILE A 343 -45.64 34.36 -35.27
C ILE A 343 -44.56 33.40 -34.71
N ALA A 344 -44.83 32.64 -33.65
CA ALA A 344 -43.82 31.78 -33.02
C ALA A 344 -43.65 30.39 -33.68
N TYR A 345 -44.60 29.98 -34.54
CA TYR A 345 -44.60 28.65 -35.16
C TYR A 345 -43.66 28.52 -36.37
N GLY A 346 -43.44 29.61 -37.10
CA GLY A 346 -42.61 29.64 -38.31
C GLY A 346 -41.11 29.46 -38.01
N ASP A 347 -40.62 30.12 -36.96
CA ASP A 347 -39.19 30.10 -36.63
C ASP A 347 -38.74 28.78 -35.98
N LEU A 348 -39.60 28.17 -35.15
CA LEU A 348 -39.28 26.89 -34.52
C LEU A 348 -39.25 25.72 -35.53
N THR A 349 -40.13 25.75 -36.53
CA THR A 349 -40.17 24.71 -37.58
C THR A 349 -39.01 24.83 -38.56
N ASN A 350 -38.53 26.05 -38.84
CA ASN A 350 -37.32 26.28 -39.63
C ASN A 350 -36.05 25.88 -38.86
N TYR A 351 -35.99 26.15 -37.55
CA TYR A 351 -34.88 25.73 -36.70
C TYR A 351 -34.79 24.19 -36.60
N LEU A 352 -35.91 23.48 -36.41
CA LEU A 352 -35.94 22.02 -36.36
C LEU A 352 -35.59 21.35 -37.71
N LYS A 353 -35.90 21.98 -38.84
CA LYS A 353 -35.44 21.52 -40.17
C LYS A 353 -33.93 21.68 -40.37
N SER A 354 -33.29 22.63 -39.70
CA SER A 354 -31.84 22.85 -39.78
C SER A 354 -31.02 21.80 -39.00
N ILE A 355 -31.64 21.12 -38.03
CA ILE A 355 -31.03 20.03 -37.25
C ILE A 355 -31.23 18.71 -38.01
N ASN A 356 -30.35 18.48 -38.98
CA ASN A 356 -29.94 17.20 -39.59
C ASN A 356 -30.95 16.02 -39.57
N GLN A 357 -31.50 15.70 -40.75
CA GLN A 357 -32.41 14.56 -41.03
C GLN A 357 -31.94 13.13 -40.63
N PRO A 358 -30.65 12.78 -40.39
CA PRO A 358 -30.27 11.41 -40.01
C PRO A 358 -30.80 10.97 -38.64
N ILE A 359 -30.97 11.90 -37.69
CA ILE A 359 -31.33 11.59 -36.30
C ILE A 359 -32.78 11.10 -36.19
N PHE A 360 -33.69 11.66 -36.99
CA PHE A 360 -35.11 11.25 -36.98
C PHE A 360 -35.35 9.86 -37.58
N LYS A 361 -34.59 9.47 -38.62
CA LYS A 361 -34.67 8.12 -39.20
C LYS A 361 -34.16 7.05 -38.22
N HIS A 362 -33.11 7.36 -37.45
CA HIS A 362 -32.60 6.45 -36.40
C HIS A 362 -33.53 6.39 -35.19
N ALA A 363 -34.14 7.50 -34.78
CA ALA A 363 -35.10 7.52 -33.67
C ALA A 363 -36.37 6.71 -33.97
N SER A 364 -36.88 6.75 -35.21
CA SER A 364 -38.03 5.93 -35.65
C SER A 364 -37.73 4.42 -35.59
N SER A 365 -36.53 4.01 -36.03
CA SER A 365 -36.06 2.62 -35.97
C SER A 365 -35.85 2.13 -34.53
N LEU A 366 -35.30 2.98 -33.66
CA LEU A 366 -35.16 2.68 -32.24
C LEU A 366 -36.52 2.55 -31.55
N TYR A 367 -37.50 3.38 -31.90
CA TYR A 367 -38.85 3.34 -31.33
C TYR A 367 -39.61 2.08 -31.74
N SER A 368 -39.48 1.62 -33.00
CA SER A 368 -40.05 0.34 -33.43
C SER A 368 -39.39 -0.87 -32.75
N GLY A 369 -38.06 -0.83 -32.55
CA GLY A 369 -37.31 -1.87 -31.83
C GLY A 369 -37.71 -1.95 -30.35
N LEU A 370 -37.81 -0.82 -29.66
CA LEU A 370 -38.26 -0.74 -28.27
C LEU A 370 -39.71 -1.21 -28.10
N ARG A 371 -40.61 -0.89 -29.03
CA ARG A 371 -42.02 -1.34 -28.97
C ARG A 371 -42.16 -2.85 -29.15
N SER A 372 -41.30 -3.45 -29.97
CA SER A 372 -41.22 -4.92 -30.13
C SER A 372 -40.65 -5.59 -28.88
N LEU A 373 -39.61 -5.01 -28.27
CA LEU A 373 -38.99 -5.52 -27.04
C LEU A 373 -39.93 -5.44 -25.83
N VAL A 374 -40.70 -4.34 -25.71
CA VAL A 374 -41.68 -4.15 -24.64
C VAL A 374 -42.88 -5.11 -24.79
N LYS A 375 -43.34 -5.39 -26.01
CA LYS A 375 -44.37 -6.41 -26.26
C LYS A 375 -43.90 -7.81 -25.86
N HIS A 376 -42.62 -8.14 -26.09
CA HIS A 376 -42.06 -9.44 -25.74
C HIS A 376 -41.89 -9.62 -24.22
N TYR A 377 -41.68 -8.54 -23.47
CA TYR A 377 -41.42 -8.58 -22.02
C TYR A 377 -42.65 -8.35 -21.13
N ILE A 378 -43.73 -7.74 -21.63
CA ILE A 378 -44.89 -7.33 -20.79
C ILE A 378 -46.18 -8.12 -21.08
N GLY A 379 -46.22 -8.99 -22.10
CA GLY A 379 -47.27 -10.01 -22.24
C GLY A 379 -48.71 -9.50 -22.11
N TYR A 380 -49.21 -8.82 -23.15
CA TYR A 380 -50.63 -8.63 -23.43
C TYR A 380 -50.88 -8.78 -24.93
#